data_AF-A0A7K0LHH6-F1
#
_entry.id   AF-A0A7K0LHH6-F1
#
_cell.length_a   1.000
_cell.length_b   1.000
_cell.length_c   1.000
_cell.angle_alpha   90.00
_cell.angle_beta   90.00
_cell.angle_gamma   90.00
#
_symmetry.space_group_name_H-M   'P 1'
#
loop_
_entity.id
_entity.type
_entity.pdbx_description
1 polymer ?
#
loop_
_entity_poly.entity_id
_entity_poly.type
_entity_poly.pdbx_seq_one_letter_code
_entity_poly.pdbx_strand_id
1 'polypeptide(L)'
;MFATGYTISPEGEFREAQAEEIVVADVVLDDETLPISSRQRIGDVEFTSTPVGHAPVLLIAPDGRVARFPRAMCRYETADGRKGTGWTEYNWPEGWPGYLYR
;
A
#
# COMPACT_ATOMS: atom_id res chain seq x y z
N MET A 1 1.29 -2.62 14.13
CA MET A 1 0.44 -2.16 13.02
C MET A 1 -0.78 -3.07 13.00
N PHE A 2 -2.01 -2.54 13.06
CA PHE A 2 -3.20 -3.37 12.86
C PHE A 2 -3.36 -3.55 11.36
N ALA A 3 -3.32 -4.80 10.89
CA ALA A 3 -3.46 -5.13 9.47
C ALA A 3 -4.45 -6.29 9.36
N THR A 4 -5.47 -6.11 8.53
CA THR A 4 -6.43 -7.15 8.16
C THR A 4 -6.39 -7.33 6.65
N GLY A 5 -6.62 -8.54 6.19
CA GLY A 5 -6.54 -8.87 4.78
C GLY A 5 -7.03 -10.28 4.51
N TYR A 6 -7.18 -10.62 3.25
CA TYR A 6 -7.57 -11.96 2.81
C TYR A 6 -7.02 -12.22 1.42
N THR A 7 -6.93 -13.50 1.06
CA THR A 7 -6.67 -13.94 -0.30
C THR A 7 -7.88 -14.72 -0.82
N ILE A 8 -8.06 -14.71 -2.14
CA ILE A 8 -9.02 -15.57 -2.83
C ILE A 8 -8.23 -16.33 -3.89
N SER A 9 -8.27 -17.66 -3.85
CA SER A 9 -7.57 -18.49 -4.84
C SER A 9 -8.21 -18.34 -6.23
N PRO A 10 -7.53 -18.77 -7.32
CA PRO A 10 -8.15 -18.83 -8.65
C PRO A 10 -9.45 -19.66 -8.70
N GLU A 11 -9.57 -20.67 -7.84
CA GLU A 11 -10.75 -21.52 -7.68
C GLU A 11 -11.85 -20.87 -6.80
N GLY A 12 -11.58 -19.69 -6.23
CA GLY A 12 -12.52 -18.93 -5.41
C GLY A 12 -12.46 -19.25 -3.91
N GLU A 13 -11.44 -19.97 -3.45
CA GLU A 13 -11.29 -20.27 -2.02
C GLU A 13 -10.89 -19.01 -1.23
N PHE A 14 -11.72 -18.61 -0.27
CA PHE A 14 -11.45 -17.47 0.61
C PHE A 14 -10.58 -17.89 1.79
N ARG A 15 -9.55 -17.09 2.09
CA ARG A 15 -8.73 -17.26 3.29
C ARG A 15 -8.39 -15.92 3.93
N GLU A 16 -8.68 -15.80 5.21
CA GLU A 16 -8.24 -14.65 6.01
C GLU A 16 -6.72 -14.68 6.23
N ALA A 17 -6.06 -13.54 6.06
CA ALA A 17 -4.65 -13.37 6.33
C ALA A 17 -4.45 -12.92 7.78
N GLN A 18 -3.54 -13.58 8.50
CA GLN A 18 -3.15 -13.15 9.84
C GLN A 18 -2.32 -11.87 9.77
N ALA A 19 -2.23 -11.13 10.88
CA ALA A 19 -1.52 -9.84 10.90
C ALA A 19 -0.03 -9.99 10.51
N GLU A 20 0.62 -11.08 10.92
CA GLU A 20 2.01 -11.42 10.57
C GLU A 20 2.17 -11.82 9.10
N GLU A 21 1.05 -12.06 8.41
CA GLU A 21 1.01 -12.40 6.99
C GLU A 21 0.83 -11.18 6.08
N ILE A 22 0.74 -9.99 6.67
CA ILE A 22 0.61 -8.74 5.93
C ILE A 22 1.91 -7.97 6.05
N VAL A 23 2.60 -7.82 4.93
CA VAL A 23 3.90 -7.15 4.85
C VAL A 23 3.79 -6.02 3.85
N VAL A 24 4.28 -4.85 4.25
CA VAL A 24 4.60 -3.73 3.37
C VAL A 24 6.07 -3.42 3.58
N ALA A 25 6.87 -3.61 2.55
CA ALA A 25 8.31 -3.46 2.59
C ALA A 25 8.81 -2.72 1.34
N ASP A 26 10.07 -2.30 1.40
CA ASP A 26 10.82 -1.73 0.27
C ASP A 26 10.04 -0.63 -0.46
N VAL A 27 9.37 0.25 0.29
CA VAL A 27 8.60 1.36 -0.28
C VAL A 27 9.59 2.39 -0.82
N VAL A 28 9.59 2.58 -2.13
CA VAL A 28 10.36 3.62 -2.82
C VAL A 28 9.46 4.81 -3.06
N LEU A 29 9.93 6.01 -2.71
CA LEU A 29 9.18 7.26 -2.83
C LEU A 29 9.82 8.17 -3.88
N ASP A 30 9.03 9.02 -4.51
CA ASP A 30 9.50 10.17 -5.29
C ASP A 30 9.76 11.41 -4.42
N ASP A 31 10.10 12.52 -5.07
CA ASP A 31 10.41 13.80 -4.42
C ASP A 31 9.18 14.42 -3.73
N GLU A 32 7.97 14.06 -4.18
CA GLU A 32 6.69 14.43 -3.58
C GLU A 32 6.23 13.48 -2.47
N THR A 33 7.09 12.53 -2.07
CA THR A 33 6.82 11.48 -1.07
C THR A 33 5.68 10.53 -1.46
N LEU A 34 5.39 10.41 -2.75
CA LEU A 34 4.44 9.44 -3.28
C LEU A 34 5.15 8.10 -3.57
N PRO A 35 4.57 6.95 -3.21
CA PRO A 35 5.17 5.65 -3.49
C PRO A 35 5.25 5.38 -4.98
N ILE A 36 6.43 5.11 -5.52
CA ILE A 36 6.65 4.70 -6.93
C ILE A 36 6.87 3.19 -7.07
N SER A 37 7.15 2.49 -5.96
CA SER A 37 7.15 1.03 -5.90
C SER A 37 7.04 0.56 -4.46
N SER A 38 6.48 -0.64 -4.24
CA SER A 38 6.53 -1.32 -2.95
C SER A 38 6.41 -2.83 -3.12
N ARG A 39 7.21 -3.58 -2.36
CA ARG A 39 7.05 -5.02 -2.17
C ARG A 39 6.05 -5.29 -1.05
N GLN A 40 5.08 -6.14 -1.31
CA GLN A 40 4.01 -6.45 -0.38
C GLN A 40 3.73 -7.94 -0.34
N ARG A 41 3.18 -8.38 0.79
CA ARG A 41 2.60 -9.71 0.94
C ARG A 41 1.28 -9.60 1.66
N ILE A 42 0.27 -10.31 1.16
CA ILE A 42 -0.99 -10.53 1.86
C ILE A 42 -1.22 -12.03 1.87
N GLY A 43 -1.16 -12.65 3.05
CA GLY A 43 -1.26 -14.08 3.16
C GLY A 43 -0.07 -14.78 2.47
N ASP A 44 -0.39 -15.62 1.51
CA ASP A 44 0.52 -16.41 0.68
C ASP A 44 0.86 -15.73 -0.66
N VAL A 45 0.27 -14.56 -0.94
CA VAL A 45 0.48 -13.82 -2.18
C VAL A 45 1.50 -12.71 -1.94
N GLU A 46 2.68 -12.87 -2.53
CA GLU A 46 3.72 -11.85 -2.57
C GLU A 46 3.75 -11.16 -3.94
N PHE A 47 3.79 -9.83 -3.92
CA PHE A 47 3.69 -9.02 -5.13
C PHE A 47 4.40 -7.67 -5.00
N THR A 48 4.75 -7.10 -6.15
CA THR A 48 5.21 -5.72 -6.27
C THR A 48 4.07 -4.87 -6.79
N SER A 49 3.86 -3.71 -6.18
CA SER A 49 2.98 -2.66 -6.71
C SER A 49 3.79 -1.61 -7.45
N THR A 50 3.29 -1.17 -8.59
CA THR A 50 3.84 -0.06 -9.37
C THR A 50 2.70 0.88 -9.77
N PRO A 51 2.67 2.12 -9.27
CA PRO A 51 1.67 3.09 -9.67
C PRO A 51 1.67 3.33 -11.18
N VAL A 52 0.48 3.48 -11.73
CA VAL A 52 0.23 3.95 -13.09
C VAL A 52 -0.56 5.26 -13.12
N GLY A 53 -1.06 5.70 -11.96
CA GLY A 53 -1.73 6.99 -11.79
C GLY A 53 -1.98 7.31 -10.32
N HIS A 54 -1.43 8.43 -9.86
CA HIS A 54 -1.62 8.92 -8.48
C HIS A 54 -2.90 9.73 -8.35
N ALA A 55 -3.63 9.52 -7.24
CA ALA A 55 -4.80 10.29 -6.84
C ALA A 55 -4.79 10.50 -5.31
N PRO A 56 -3.78 11.20 -4.77
CA PRO A 56 -3.58 11.35 -3.34
C PRO A 56 -4.71 12.14 -2.68
N VAL A 57 -4.99 11.83 -1.42
CA VAL A 57 -6.01 12.53 -0.62
C VAL A 57 -5.35 13.30 0.52
N LEU A 58 -5.74 14.56 0.68
CA LEU A 58 -5.35 15.42 1.79
C LEU A 58 -6.59 15.70 2.64
N LEU A 59 -6.56 15.30 3.91
CA LEU A 59 -7.61 15.64 4.87
C LEU A 59 -7.08 16.66 5.87
N ILE A 60 -7.83 17.72 6.09
CA ILE A 60 -7.50 18.79 7.04
C ILE A 60 -8.66 18.87 8.04
N ALA A 61 -8.36 18.64 9.32
CA ALA A 61 -9.33 18.77 10.39
C ALA A 61 -9.58 20.25 10.74
N PRO A 62 -10.75 20.61 11.32
CA PRO A 62 -11.02 21.99 11.73
C PRO A 62 -10.01 22.57 12.73
N ASP A 63 -9.33 21.72 13.49
CA ASP A 63 -8.27 22.08 14.44
C ASP A 63 -6.87 22.19 13.80
N GLY A 64 -6.77 22.05 12.48
CA GLY A 64 -5.55 22.21 11.70
C GLY A 64 -4.70 20.95 11.53
N ARG A 65 -5.06 19.81 12.14
CA ARG A 65 -4.34 18.54 11.90
C ARG A 65 -4.48 18.10 10.44
N VAL A 66 -3.41 17.55 9.88
CA VAL A 66 -3.32 17.14 8.48
C VAL A 66 -3.05 15.65 8.38
N ALA A 67 -3.83 14.94 7.56
CA ALA A 67 -3.59 13.56 7.18
C ALA A 67 -3.38 13.45 5.67
N ARG A 68 -2.28 12.79 5.27
CA ARG A 68 -1.89 12.59 3.87
C ARG A 68 -2.05 11.11 3.53
N PHE A 69 -2.79 10.83 2.47
CA PHE A 69 -2.99 9.49 1.94
C PHE A 69 -2.52 9.44 0.49
N PRO A 70 -1.23 9.22 0.23
CA PRO A 70 -0.81 8.73 -1.07
C PRO A 70 -1.61 7.47 -1.46
N ARG A 71 -2.25 7.60 -2.61
CA ARG A 71 -3.15 6.61 -3.18
C ARG A 71 -2.90 6.56 -4.67
N ALA A 72 -2.85 5.37 -5.24
CA ALA A 72 -2.62 5.19 -6.66
C ALA A 72 -3.36 3.97 -7.21
N MET A 73 -3.75 4.09 -8.48
CA MET A 73 -4.00 2.91 -9.31
C MET A 73 -2.65 2.28 -9.61
N CYS A 74 -2.51 1.00 -9.35
CA CYS A 74 -1.26 0.25 -9.48
C CYS A 74 -1.44 -0.91 -10.47
N ARG A 75 -0.34 -1.24 -11.15
CA ARG A 75 -0.09 -2.60 -11.65
C ARG A 75 0.50 -3.42 -10.51
N TYR A 76 0.08 -4.68 -10.41
CA TYR A 76 0.64 -5.66 -9.49
C TYR A 76 1.27 -6.81 -10.28
N GLU A 77 2.42 -7.29 -9.81
CA GLU A 77 3.11 -8.45 -10.37
C GLU A 77 3.66 -9.32 -9.23
N THR A 78 3.34 -10.61 -9.28
CA THR A 78 3.85 -11.62 -8.34
C THR A 78 5.12 -12.28 -8.89
N ALA A 79 5.91 -12.91 -8.02
CA ALA A 79 7.11 -13.64 -8.43
C ALA A 79 6.80 -14.84 -9.35
N ASP A 80 5.60 -15.43 -9.23
CA ASP A 80 5.12 -16.52 -10.09
C ASP A 80 4.52 -16.03 -11.42
N GLY A 81 4.60 -14.72 -11.72
CA GLY A 81 4.24 -14.12 -13.00
C GLY A 81 2.78 -13.74 -13.17
N ARG A 82 1.92 -13.93 -12.15
CA ARG A 82 0.56 -13.39 -12.15
C ARG A 82 0.60 -11.86 -12.16
N LYS A 83 -0.37 -11.26 -12.85
CA LYS A 83 -0.47 -9.80 -13.02
C LYS A 83 -1.89 -9.34 -12.73
N GLY A 84 -2.01 -8.13 -12.23
CA GLY A 84 -3.31 -7.51 -11.95
C GLY A 84 -3.21 -6.00 -11.86
N THR A 85 -4.35 -5.36 -11.63
CA THR A 85 -4.45 -3.92 -11.40
C THR A 85 -5.43 -3.64 -10.27
N GLY A 86 -5.21 -2.57 -9.54
CA GLY A 86 -6.12 -2.13 -8.48
C GLY A 86 -5.54 -0.98 -7.68
N TRP A 87 -6.24 -0.59 -6.63
CA TRP A 87 -5.85 0.56 -5.80
C TRP A 87 -4.92 0.14 -4.67
N THR A 88 -3.85 0.90 -4.46
CA THR A 88 -3.09 0.91 -3.21
C THR A 88 -3.28 2.28 -2.56
N GLU A 89 -3.67 2.29 -1.30
CA GLU A 89 -3.69 3.47 -0.44
C GLU A 89 -2.88 3.11 0.79
N TYR A 90 -2.09 4.07 1.30
CA TYR A 90 -1.47 3.88 2.59
C TYR A 90 -1.96 4.94 3.57
N ASN A 91 -1.93 4.55 4.84
CA ASN A 91 -2.23 5.44 5.95
C ASN A 91 -0.96 5.53 6.78
N TRP A 92 -0.17 6.56 6.50
CA TRP A 92 1.11 6.72 7.13
C TRP A 92 0.95 7.19 8.56
N PRO A 93 1.73 6.62 9.50
CA PRO A 93 1.83 7.22 10.82
C PRO A 93 2.26 8.68 10.70
N GLU A 94 1.77 9.50 11.62
CA GLU A 94 2.23 10.87 11.76
C GLU A 94 3.78 10.90 11.81
N GLY A 95 4.38 11.75 10.98
CA GLY A 95 5.84 11.87 10.88
C GLY A 95 6.54 10.90 9.93
N TRP A 96 5.83 10.00 9.25
CA TRP A 96 6.40 9.15 8.21
C TRP A 96 6.21 9.74 6.80
N PRO A 97 7.19 9.57 5.88
CA PRO A 97 8.53 9.04 6.12
C PRO A 97 9.31 10.08 6.93
N GLY A 98 10.20 9.64 7.84
CA GLY A 98 10.85 10.43 8.90
C GLY A 98 11.63 11.70 8.53
N TYR A 99 11.46 12.25 7.32
CA TYR A 99 12.13 13.44 6.79
C TYR A 99 11.26 14.71 6.82
N LEU A 100 10.00 14.66 7.26
CA LEU A 100 9.05 15.78 7.15
C LEU A 100 8.93 16.68 8.40
N TYR A 101 9.85 16.57 9.38
CA TYR A 101 10.01 17.56 10.43
C TYR A 101 11.37 18.27 10.31
N ARG A 102 11.47 19.18 9.34
CA ARG A 102 12.45 20.29 9.35
C ARG A 102 11.76 21.58 8.95
#